data_AF-A0A7W2QSI8-F1
#
_entry.id   AF-A0A7W2QSI8-F1
#
_cell.length_a   1.000
_cell.length_b   1.000
_cell.length_c   1.000
_cell.angle_alpha   90.00
_cell.angle_beta   90.00
_cell.angle_gamma   90.00
#
_symmetry.space_group_name_H-M   'P 1'
#
loop_
_entity.id
_entity.type
_entity.pdbx_description
1 polymer ?
#
loop_
_entity_poly.entity_id
_entity_poly.type
_entity_poly.pdbx_seq_one_letter_code
_entity_poly.pdbx_strand_id
1 'polypeptide(L)' 'MEVRCTSLEEVRHGIDAIDRSLVSLLAQRGRLVTQAAAFKNTTDDVRAPARVEQVMMIAAFINEELTTHAKLATAPSAS' A
#
# COMPACT_ATOMS: atom_id res chain seq x y z
N MET A 1 8.96 12.13 -10.93
CA MET A 1 8.99 13.60 -10.85
C MET A 1 8.88 13.94 -9.37
N GLU A 2 9.93 14.46 -8.74
CA GLU A 2 9.86 14.85 -7.33
C GLU A 2 8.93 16.06 -7.19
N VAL A 3 7.85 15.88 -6.43
CA VAL A 3 6.98 17.00 -6.03
C VAL A 3 7.70 17.74 -4.91
N ARG A 4 8.22 18.93 -5.20
CA ARG A 4 8.75 19.82 -4.16
C ARG A 4 7.62 20.68 -3.62
N CYS A 5 7.19 20.37 -2.40
CA CYS A 5 6.28 21.22 -1.64
C CYS A 5 7.05 22.40 -1.05
N THR A 6 6.43 23.58 -1.07
CA THR A 6 6.96 24.83 -0.51
C THR A 6 6.35 25.18 0.85
N SER A 7 5.31 24.46 1.27
CA SER A 7 4.65 24.63 2.56
C SER A 7 4.20 23.30 3.17
N LEU A 8 3.97 23.30 4.50
CA LEU A 8 3.41 22.16 5.22
C LEU A 8 1.99 21.82 4.75
N GLU A 9 1.22 22.83 4.32
CA GLU A 9 -0.12 22.65 3.77
C GLU A 9 -0.08 21.88 2.45
N GLU A 10 0.85 22.22 1.55
CA GLU A 10 1.06 21.48 0.30
C GLU A 10 1.49 20.03 0.53
N VAL A 11 2.36 19.79 1.52
CA VAL A 11 2.74 18.42 1.93
C VAL A 11 1.52 17.63 2.37
N ARG A 12 0.69 18.20 3.26
CA ARG A 12 -0.52 17.54 3.77
C ARG A 12 -1.52 17.26 2.66
N HIS A 13 -1.73 18.22 1.75
CA HIS A 13 -2.62 18.02 0.61
C HIS A 13 -2.14 16.89 -0.31
N GLY A 14 -0.83 16.79 -0.54
CA GLY A 14 -0.22 15.68 -1.28
C GLY A 14 -0.45 14.33 -0.62
N ILE A 15 -0.26 14.25 0.71
CA ILE A 15 -0.54 13.05 1.50
C ILE A 15 -2.02 12.67 1.41
N ASP A 16 -2.94 13.61 1.63
CA ASP A 16 -4.38 13.37 1.56
C ASP A 16 -4.82 12.83 0.18
N ALA A 17 -4.21 13.34 -0.90
CA ALA A 17 -4.48 12.86 -2.26
C ALA A 17 -4.00 11.42 -2.48
N ILE A 18 -2.83 11.07 -1.94
CA ILE A 18 -2.29 9.71 -1.97
C ILE A 18 -3.19 8.78 -1.17
N ASP A 19 -3.59 9.17 0.04
CA ASP A 19 -4.41 8.35 0.93
C ASP A 19 -5.79 8.05 0.31
N ARG A 20 -6.43 9.04 -0.31
CA ARG A 20 -7.67 8.82 -1.08
C ARG A 20 -7.48 7.81 -2.20
N SER A 21 -6.35 7.88 -2.90
CA SER A 21 -6.02 6.96 -3.99
C SER A 21 -5.78 5.54 -3.45
N LEU A 22 -5.06 5.40 -2.33
CA LEU A 22 -4.84 4.13 -1.65
C LEU A 22 -6.17 3.49 -1.22
N VAL A 23 -7.08 4.24 -0.59
CA VAL A 23 -8.40 3.73 -0.19
C VAL A 23 -9.20 3.25 -1.40
N SER A 24 -9.19 4.00 -2.51
CA SER A 24 -9.86 3.60 -3.75
C SER A 24 -9.30 2.28 -4.30
N LEU A 25 -7.97 2.14 -4.33
CA LEU A 25 -7.28 0.92 -4.77
C LEU A 25 -7.59 -0.27 -3.86
N LEU A 26 -7.63 -0.08 -2.54
CA LEU A 26 -8.00 -1.13 -1.58
C LEU A 26 -9.45 -1.59 -1.79
N ALA A 27 -10.39 -0.66 -2.04
CA ALA A 27 -11.77 -1.01 -2.36
C ALA A 27 -11.87 -1.80 -3.68
N GLN A 28 -11.13 -1.40 -4.70
CA GLN A 28 -11.07 -2.14 -5.97
C GLN A 28 -10.48 -3.54 -5.79
N ARG A 29 -9.40 -3.65 -5.02
CA ARG A 29 -8.81 -4.95 -4.63
C ARG A 29 -9.85 -5.81 -3.91
N GLY A 30 -10.61 -5.25 -2.96
CA GLY A 30 -11.68 -5.95 -2.27
C GLY A 30 -12.72 -6.54 -3.23
N ARG A 31 -13.20 -5.74 -4.18
CA ARG A 31 -14.14 -6.22 -5.22
C ARG A 31 -13.56 -7.38 -6.04
N LEU A 32 -12.30 -7.31 -6.43
CA LEU A 32 -11.62 -8.39 -7.16
C LEU A 32 -11.48 -9.66 -6.30
N VAL A 33 -11.21 -9.53 -5.01
CA VAL A 33 -11.18 -10.67 -4.07
C VAL A 33 -12.57 -11.32 -3.97
N THR A 34 -13.64 -10.52 -3.90
CA THR A 34 -15.01 -11.03 -3.92
C THR A 34 -15.33 -11.76 -5.21
N GLN A 35 -14.94 -11.21 -6.37
CA GLN A 35 -15.10 -11.89 -7.66
C GLN A 35 -14.28 -13.19 -7.70
N ALA A 36 -13.04 -13.18 -7.21
CA ALA A 36 -12.19 -14.37 -7.13
C ALA A 36 -12.84 -15.49 -6.29
N ALA A 37 -13.63 -15.15 -5.26
CA ALA A 37 -14.36 -16.14 -4.47
C ALA A 37 -15.42 -16.89 -5.28
N ALA A 38 -16.04 -16.24 -6.27
CA ALA A 38 -17.05 -16.87 -7.14
C ALA A 38 -16.45 -17.95 -8.07
N PHE A 39 -15.13 -17.94 -8.30
CA PHE A 39 -14.44 -18.95 -9.10
C PHE A 39 -13.95 -20.15 -8.29
N LYS A 40 -14.11 -20.13 -6.95
CA LYS A 40 -13.64 -21.19 -6.06
C LYS A 40 -14.80 -22.14 -5.78
N ASN A 41 -14.67 -23.38 -6.25
CA ASN A 41 -15.73 -24.38 -6.14
C ASN A 41 -15.62 -25.18 -4.83
N THR A 42 -14.43 -25.21 -4.23
CA THR A 42 -14.13 -25.94 -3.00
C THR A 42 -13.37 -25.08 -2.00
N THR A 43 -13.41 -25.47 -0.73
CA THR A 43 -12.63 -24.84 0.35
C THR A 43 -11.12 -24.95 0.13
N ASP A 44 -10.67 -25.95 -0.63
CA ASP A 44 -9.27 -26.12 -1.01
C ASP A 44 -8.85 -25.12 -2.09
N ASP A 45 -9.74 -24.73 -3.01
CA ASP A 45 -9.48 -23.64 -3.98
C ASP A 45 -9.31 -22.27 -3.28
N VAL A 46 -9.77 -22.14 -2.03
CA VAL A 46 -9.52 -20.97 -1.21
C VAL A 46 -8.05 -20.86 -0.81
N ARG A 47 -7.41 -22.00 -0.54
CA ARG A 47 -5.99 -22.10 -0.23
C ARG A 47 -5.22 -22.02 -1.54
N ALA A 48 -4.77 -20.82 -1.89
CA ALA A 48 -3.88 -20.58 -3.02
C ALA A 48 -2.47 -20.21 -2.50
N PRO A 49 -1.61 -21.19 -2.13
CA PRO A 49 -0.33 -20.95 -1.45
C PRO A 49 0.58 -20.00 -2.22
N ALA A 50 0.72 -20.22 -3.53
CA ALA A 50 1.50 -19.34 -4.40
C ALA A 50 1.00 -17.88 -4.39
N ARG A 51 -0.33 -17.67 -4.27
CA ARG A 51 -0.89 -16.32 -4.18
C ARG A 51 -0.62 -15.71 -2.81
N VAL A 52 -0.66 -16.50 -1.74
CA VAL A 52 -0.33 -16.04 -0.38
C VAL A 52 1.14 -15.62 -0.31
N GLU A 53 2.05 -16.42 -0.84
CA GLU A 53 3.48 -16.10 -0.89
C GLU A 53 3.75 -14.79 -1.65
N GLN A 54 3.12 -14.59 -2.81
CA GLN A 54 3.22 -13.33 -3.54
C GLN A 54 2.73 -12.13 -2.73
N VAL A 55 1.63 -12.27 -1.99
CA VAL A 55 1.12 -11.19 -1.13
C VAL A 55 2.07 -10.91 0.03
N MET A 56 2.67 -11.94 0.62
CA MET A 56 3.65 -11.80 1.69
C MET A 56 4.92 -11.06 1.23
N MET A 57 5.44 -11.36 0.03
CA MET A 57 6.58 -10.64 -0.53
C MET A 57 6.26 -9.16 -0.76
N ILE A 58 5.09 -8.85 -1.31
CA ILE A 58 4.64 -7.47 -1.52
C ILE A 58 4.51 -6.74 -0.17
N ALA A 59 3.93 -7.39 0.83
CA ALA A 59 3.77 -6.79 2.17
C ALA A 59 5.12 -6.51 2.84
N ALA A 60 6.08 -7.43 2.72
CA ALA A 60 7.43 -7.24 3.24
C ALA A 60 8.13 -6.04 2.60
N PHE A 61 8.05 -5.92 1.26
CA PHE A 61 8.60 -4.78 0.53
C PHE A 61 7.95 -3.45 0.96
N ILE A 62 6.62 -3.40 1.04
CA ILE A 62 5.92 -2.19 1.49
C ILE A 62 6.36 -1.80 2.91
N ASN A 63 6.51 -2.77 3.81
CA ASN A 63 6.94 -2.51 5.19
C ASN A 63 8.38 -1.97 5.26
N GLU A 64 9.28 -2.47 4.42
CA GLU A 64 10.65 -1.96 4.29
C GLU A 64 10.67 -0.51 3.80
N GLU A 65 9.92 -0.21 2.74
CA GLU A 65 9.79 1.16 2.21
C GLU A 65 9.20 2.13 3.25
N LEU A 66 8.13 1.73 3.94
CA LEU A 66 7.53 2.53 5.02
C LEU A 66 8.52 2.78 6.17
N THR A 67 9.30 1.78 6.53
CA THR A 67 10.34 1.90 7.57
C THR A 67 11.44 2.88 7.14
N THR A 68 11.85 2.82 5.88
CA THR A 68 12.84 3.74 5.31
C THR A 68 12.34 5.18 5.33
N HIS A 69 11.10 5.42 4.89
CA HIS A 69 10.50 6.75 4.93
C HIS A 69 10.34 7.30 6.36
N ALA A 70 9.96 6.45 7.33
CA ALA A 70 9.87 6.86 8.73
C ALA A 70 11.23 7.29 9.29
N LYS A 71 12.32 6.58 8.98
CA LYS A 71 13.68 6.94 9.41
C LYS A 71 14.11 8.30 8.85
N LEU A 72 13.85 8.55 7.56
CA LEU A 72 14.15 9.83 6.91
C LEU A 72 13.37 10.99 7.55
N ALA A 73 12.12 10.77 7.97
CA ALA A 73 11.32 11.78 8.66
C ALA A 73 11.81 12.09 10.08
N THR A 74 12.53 11.17 10.73
CA THR A 74 13.04 11.33 12.12
C THR A 74 14.50 11.77 12.21
N ALA A 75 15.23 11.85 11.09
CA ALA A 75 16.62 12.30 11.10
C ALA A 75 16.67 13.80 11.46
N PRO A 76 17.49 14.21 12.45
CA PRO A 76 17.59 15.62 12.80
C PRO A 76 18.07 16.40 11.58
N SER A 77 17.38 17.49 11.25
CA SER A 77 17.80 18.40 10.19
C SER A 77 19.20 18.93 10.53
N ALA A 78 20.20 18.46 9.79
CA ALA A 78 21.56 18.95 9.92
C ALA A 78 21.54 20.47 9.76
N SER A 79 21.86 21.17 10.84
CA SER A 79 22.09 22.62 10.87
C SER A 79 23.58 22.89 10.68
#